data_AF-A0A958QW66-F1
#
_entry.id   AF-A0A958QW66-F1
#
_cell.length_a   1.000
_cell.length_b   1.000
_cell.length_c   1.000
_cell.angle_alpha   90.00
_cell.angle_beta   90.00
_cell.angle_gamma   90.00
#
_symmetry.space_group_name_H-M   'P 1'
#
loop_
_entity.id
_entity.type
_entity.pdbx_description
1 polymer ?
#
loop_
_entity_poly.entity_id
_entity_poly.type
_entity_poly.pdbx_seq_one_letter_code
_entity_poly.pdbx_strand_id
1 'polypeptide(L)'
;MRLQNGFADVVKRHDLGDLYSEEDYAKFIANVAAQFSLRPTYPSIDPPPALADVSDAAATYAIQCANARIAGSLQLAEQEFASEFQKLVSHFVEMMGFDENGNPRRFQEATLNNLNEFFARFRRFDIGSSPALNAAVDEAAAALSDTTHSDLENSERLRGVVGRELGRVSQQLSRLVVESDVERAFELD
;
A
#
# COMPACT_ATOMS: atom_id res chain seq x y z
N MET A 1 -3.44 -19.12 -5.63
CA MET A 1 -2.76 -18.34 -6.68
C MET A 1 -1.68 -19.26 -7.28
N ARG A 2 -1.85 -19.64 -8.55
CA ARG A 2 -1.05 -20.67 -9.22
C ARG A 2 0.25 -20.02 -9.71
N LEU A 3 1.36 -20.17 -8.97
CA LEU A 3 2.69 -19.82 -9.46
C LEU A 3 3.18 -20.95 -10.37
N GLN A 4 2.61 -21.05 -11.57
CA GLN A 4 3.13 -21.90 -12.62
C GLN A 4 3.57 -20.98 -13.75
N ASN A 5 4.87 -21.02 -14.08
CA ASN A 5 5.53 -20.54 -15.31
C ASN A 5 6.51 -19.35 -15.21
N GLY A 6 6.92 -18.88 -14.02
CA GLY A 6 7.89 -17.78 -13.92
C GLY A 6 9.38 -18.18 -13.83
N PHE A 7 9.69 -19.35 -13.27
CA PHE A 7 11.08 -19.70 -12.93
C PHE A 7 11.91 -20.24 -14.11
N ALA A 8 11.28 -20.67 -15.20
CA ALA A 8 12.01 -21.26 -16.34
C ALA A 8 12.67 -20.21 -17.25
N ASP A 9 12.27 -18.94 -17.16
CA ASP A 9 12.81 -17.85 -18.00
C ASP A 9 14.02 -17.14 -17.38
N VAL A 10 14.27 -17.30 -16.08
CA VAL A 10 15.36 -16.57 -15.39
C VAL A 10 16.74 -17.12 -15.73
N VAL A 11 16.81 -18.34 -16.25
CA VAL A 11 18.04 -18.95 -16.76
C VAL A 11 17.87 -19.28 -18.24
N LYS A 12 17.62 -18.28 -19.09
CA LYS A 12 17.85 -18.46 -20.53
C LYS A 12 18.77 -17.39 -21.10
N ARG A 13 19.85 -17.92 -21.69
CA ARG A 13 20.45 -17.57 -22.99
C ARG A 13 21.72 -16.73 -23.04
N HIS A 14 21.97 -15.82 -22.09
CA HIS A 14 23.02 -14.82 -22.34
C HIS A 14 24.47 -15.31 -22.16
N ASP A 15 24.73 -16.30 -21.30
CA ASP A 15 26.13 -16.68 -20.97
C ASP A 15 26.59 -18.04 -21.53
N LEU A 16 25.68 -18.94 -21.90
CA LEU A 16 26.01 -20.33 -22.27
C LEU A 16 26.00 -20.61 -23.78
N GLY A 17 25.40 -19.74 -24.60
CA GLY A 17 25.40 -19.87 -26.07
C GLY A 17 25.07 -21.29 -26.56
N ASP A 18 25.96 -21.87 -27.35
CA ASP A 18 25.83 -23.21 -27.95
C ASP A 18 26.04 -24.37 -26.95
N LEU A 19 26.52 -24.10 -25.74
CA LEU A 19 26.63 -25.09 -24.65
C LEU A 19 25.32 -25.26 -23.88
N TYR A 20 24.28 -24.50 -24.22
CA TYR A 20 22.95 -24.70 -23.65
C TYR A 20 22.31 -25.97 -24.21
N SER A 21 22.08 -26.96 -23.35
CA SER A 21 21.24 -28.13 -23.63
C SER A 21 20.04 -28.15 -22.68
N GLU A 22 18.83 -28.22 -23.24
CA GLU A 22 17.59 -28.25 -22.45
C GLU A 22 17.44 -29.56 -21.64
N GLU A 23 18.08 -30.65 -22.07
CA GLU A 23 18.06 -31.93 -21.36
C GLU A 23 18.82 -31.90 -20.03
N ASP A 24 19.89 -31.11 -19.93
CA ASP A 24 20.71 -30.99 -18.71
C ASP A 24 19.93 -30.34 -17.56
N TYR A 25 19.02 -29.42 -17.91
CA TYR A 25 18.18 -28.71 -16.95
C TYR A 25 16.82 -29.37 -16.72
N ALA A 26 16.35 -30.26 -17.61
CA ALA A 26 15.04 -30.91 -17.49
C ALA A 26 14.90 -31.70 -16.18
N LYS A 27 15.96 -32.40 -15.74
CA LYS A 27 15.98 -33.11 -14.45
C LYS A 27 16.13 -32.18 -13.25
N PHE A 28 16.79 -31.03 -13.42
CA PHE A 28 16.99 -30.05 -12.36
C PHE A 28 15.70 -29.25 -12.10
N ILE A 29 15.08 -28.69 -13.15
CA ILE A 29 13.82 -27.92 -13.07
C ILE A 29 12.68 -28.77 -12.50
N ALA A 30 12.59 -30.05 -12.89
CA ALA A 30 11.58 -30.96 -12.37
C ALA A 30 11.71 -31.22 -10.85
N ASN A 31 12.92 -31.15 -10.29
CA ASN A 31 13.18 -31.45 -8.88
C ASN A 31 13.30 -30.19 -8.00
N VAL A 32 13.78 -29.07 -8.54
CA VAL A 32 13.95 -27.81 -7.80
C VAL A 32 12.61 -27.29 -7.29
N ALA A 33 11.56 -27.31 -8.13
CA ALA A 33 10.23 -26.89 -7.70
C ALA A 33 9.66 -27.76 -6.56
N ALA A 34 10.11 -29.01 -6.43
CA ALA A 34 9.73 -29.91 -5.35
C ALA A 34 10.63 -29.78 -4.11
N GLN A 35 11.82 -29.16 -4.23
CA GLN A 35 12.76 -28.95 -3.14
C GLN A 35 12.50 -27.67 -2.33
N PHE A 36 11.80 -26.70 -2.92
CA PHE A 36 11.47 -25.45 -2.25
C PHE A 36 9.97 -25.36 -1.97
N SER A 37 9.59 -25.37 -0.69
CA SER A 37 8.22 -25.09 -0.27
C SER A 37 8.17 -23.79 0.52
N LEU A 38 7.47 -22.79 0.01
CA LEU A 38 7.09 -21.62 0.80
C LEU A 38 5.85 -22.00 1.61
N ARG A 39 5.98 -22.09 2.93
CA ARG A 39 4.82 -22.23 3.82
C ARG A 39 4.54 -20.85 4.42
N PRO A 40 3.56 -20.09 3.90
CA PRO A 40 3.13 -18.88 4.58
C PRO A 40 2.59 -19.31 5.94
N THR A 41 3.29 -18.93 7.00
CA THR A 41 2.77 -19.03 8.36
C THR A 41 2.16 -17.69 8.70
N TYR A 42 0.88 -17.71 9.07
CA TYR A 42 0.25 -16.54 9.64
C TYR A 42 0.62 -16.52 11.12
N PRO A 43 1.09 -15.38 11.67
CA PRO A 43 1.33 -15.29 13.09
C PRO A 43 0.02 -15.61 13.83
N SER A 44 0.09 -16.52 14.81
CA SER A 44 -1.06 -16.77 15.69
C SER A 44 -1.35 -15.49 16.46
N ILE A 45 -2.57 -14.97 16.29
CA ILE A 45 -3.05 -13.75 16.95
C ILE A 45 -3.39 -14.04 18.43
N ASP A 46 -3.72 -15.30 18.73
CA ASP A 46 -4.05 -15.75 20.09
C ASP A 46 -2.95 -16.65 20.67
N PRO A 47 -2.75 -16.60 22.00
CA PRO A 47 -1.87 -17.54 22.70
C PRO A 47 -2.45 -18.97 22.63
N PRO A 48 -1.61 -20.00 22.47
CA PRO A 48 -2.05 -21.38 22.62
C PRO A 48 -2.80 -21.63 23.93
N PRO A 49 -4.01 -22.23 23.92
CA PRO A 49 -4.81 -22.41 25.13
C PRO A 49 -4.11 -23.27 26.19
N ALA A 50 -3.26 -24.21 25.76
CA ALA A 50 -2.44 -25.04 26.64
C ALA A 50 -1.40 -24.26 27.47
N LEU A 51 -1.09 -23.00 27.13
CA LEU A 51 -0.20 -22.16 27.94
C LEU A 51 -0.86 -21.68 29.22
N ALA A 52 -2.19 -21.47 29.21
CA ALA A 52 -2.94 -21.09 30.40
C ALA A 52 -2.93 -22.21 31.45
N ASP A 53 -2.92 -23.47 31.00
CA ASP A 53 -2.84 -24.64 31.88
C ASP A 53 -1.46 -24.81 32.55
N VAL A 54 -0.42 -24.19 31.98
CA VAL A 54 0.97 -24.31 32.44
C VAL A 54 1.40 -23.12 33.29
N SER A 55 1.05 -21.89 32.89
CA SER A 55 1.44 -20.66 33.60
C SER A 55 0.64 -19.44 33.14
N ASP A 56 -0.06 -18.80 34.08
CA ASP A 56 -0.74 -17.51 33.86
C ASP A 56 0.22 -16.40 33.41
N ALA A 57 1.46 -16.42 33.92
CA ALA A 57 2.48 -15.44 33.54
C ALA A 57 2.92 -15.64 32.08
N ALA A 58 3.06 -16.89 31.63
CA ALA A 58 3.42 -17.21 30.25
C ALA A 58 2.29 -16.85 29.27
N ALA A 59 1.03 -17.12 29.64
CA ALA A 59 -0.14 -16.74 28.85
C ALA A 59 -0.24 -15.20 28.70
N THR A 60 -0.06 -14.46 29.79
CA THR A 60 -0.08 -12.99 29.78
C THR A 60 1.03 -12.42 28.90
N TYR A 61 2.24 -12.96 29.01
CA TYR A 61 3.37 -12.55 28.17
C TYR A 61 3.11 -12.82 26.68
N ALA A 62 2.56 -13.99 26.32
CA ALA A 62 2.22 -14.32 24.95
C ALA A 62 1.17 -13.35 24.35
N ILE A 63 0.17 -12.94 25.13
CA ILE A 63 -0.81 -11.91 24.73
C ILE A 63 -0.12 -10.56 24.49
N GLN A 64 0.80 -10.16 25.37
CA GLN A 64 1.56 -8.91 25.18
C GLN A 64 2.39 -8.94 23.89
N CYS A 65 3.07 -10.05 23.61
CA CYS A 65 3.81 -10.22 22.36
C CYS A 65 2.89 -10.18 21.12
N ALA A 66 1.72 -10.82 21.18
CA ALA A 66 0.75 -10.78 20.09
C ALA A 66 0.25 -9.35 19.84
N ASN A 67 -0.13 -8.63 20.89
CA ASN A 67 -0.56 -7.23 20.80
C ASN A 67 0.53 -6.31 20.23
N ALA A 68 1.79 -6.48 20.66
CA ALA A 68 2.91 -5.70 20.14
C ALA A 68 3.12 -5.93 18.62
N ARG A 69 2.97 -7.18 18.16
CA ARG A 69 3.07 -7.52 16.72
C ARG A 69 1.92 -6.92 15.92
N ILE A 70 0.70 -6.96 16.44
CA ILE A 70 -0.48 -6.35 15.80
C ILE A 70 -0.28 -4.83 15.70
N ALA A 71 0.16 -4.19 16.79
CA ALA A 71 0.44 -2.75 16.80
C ALA A 71 1.50 -2.38 15.76
N GLY A 72 2.61 -3.13 15.68
CA GLY A 72 3.63 -2.92 14.64
C GLY A 72 3.10 -3.14 13.23
N SER A 73 2.25 -4.16 13.01
CA SER A 73 1.64 -4.42 11.71
C SER A 73 0.65 -3.32 11.30
N LEU A 74 -0.10 -2.77 12.27
CA LEU A 74 -1.03 -1.67 12.06
C LEU A 74 -0.29 -0.38 11.68
N GLN A 75 0.84 -0.11 12.34
CA GLN A 75 1.71 1.01 11.99
C GLN A 75 2.27 0.90 10.57
N LEU A 76 2.68 -0.30 10.14
CA LEU A 76 3.13 -0.54 8.77
C LEU A 76 1.99 -0.34 7.76
N ALA A 77 0.78 -0.83 8.07
CA ALA A 77 -0.38 -0.60 7.23
C ALA A 77 -0.66 0.91 7.11
N GLU A 78 -0.70 1.64 8.23
CA GLU A 78 -0.87 3.10 8.27
C GLU A 78 0.10 3.86 7.38
N GLN A 79 1.37 3.46 7.42
CA GLN A 79 2.40 4.07 6.60
C GLN A 79 2.15 3.87 5.10
N GLU A 80 1.86 2.63 4.69
CA GLU A 80 1.55 2.34 3.29
C GLU A 80 0.29 3.10 2.84
N PHE A 81 -0.73 3.19 3.70
CA PHE A 81 -1.92 4.00 3.42
C PHE A 81 -1.59 5.49 3.26
N ALA A 82 -0.79 6.07 4.15
CA ALA A 82 -0.38 7.47 4.06
C ALA A 82 0.42 7.73 2.77
N SER A 83 1.32 6.82 2.39
CA SER A 83 2.12 6.89 1.16
C SER A 83 1.26 6.81 -0.10
N GLU A 84 0.36 5.84 -0.19
CA GLU A 84 -0.56 5.72 -1.33
C GLU A 84 -1.51 6.90 -1.40
N PHE A 85 -2.00 7.40 -0.26
CA PHE A 85 -2.84 8.58 -0.22
C PHE A 85 -2.10 9.83 -0.72
N GLN A 86 -0.86 10.02 -0.28
CA GLN A 86 0.00 11.12 -0.74
C GLN A 86 0.16 11.07 -2.26
N LYS A 87 0.46 9.90 -2.85
CA LYS A 87 0.60 9.73 -4.30
C LYS A 87 -0.68 10.10 -5.03
N LEU A 88 -1.83 9.61 -4.56
CA LEU A 88 -3.13 9.92 -5.17
C LEU A 88 -3.44 11.41 -5.14
N VAL A 89 -3.32 12.06 -3.97
CA VAL A 89 -3.62 13.49 -3.83
C VAL A 89 -2.65 14.34 -4.64
N SER A 90 -1.36 13.98 -4.66
CA SER A 90 -0.35 14.72 -5.41
C SER A 90 -0.64 14.66 -6.91
N HIS A 91 -1.00 13.49 -7.42
CA HIS A 91 -1.43 13.33 -8.80
C HIS A 91 -2.67 14.19 -9.11
N PHE A 92 -3.64 14.27 -8.20
CA PHE A 92 -4.81 15.14 -8.38
C PHE A 92 -4.46 16.62 -8.42
N VAL A 93 -3.58 17.08 -7.53
CA VAL A 93 -3.13 18.47 -7.49
C VAL A 93 -2.42 18.83 -8.80
N GLU A 94 -1.57 17.95 -9.32
CA GLU A 94 -0.94 18.12 -10.64
C GLU A 94 -1.99 18.24 -11.75
N MET A 95 -3.03 17.40 -11.73
CA MET A 95 -4.10 17.40 -12.73
C MET A 95 -5.00 18.63 -12.67
N MET A 96 -5.07 19.31 -11.53
CA MET A 96 -5.79 20.59 -11.41
C MET A 96 -4.98 21.79 -11.91
N GLY A 97 -3.69 21.60 -12.19
CA GLY A 97 -2.82 22.61 -12.78
C GLY A 97 -3.01 22.79 -14.29
N PHE A 98 -2.13 23.62 -14.86
CA PHE A 98 -2.07 23.90 -16.29
C PHE A 98 -0.99 23.06 -16.98
N ASP A 99 -1.13 22.87 -18.28
CA ASP A 99 -0.11 22.30 -19.14
C ASP A 99 0.95 23.35 -19.51
N GLU A 100 1.99 22.92 -20.24
CA GLU A 100 3.09 23.79 -20.67
C GLU A 100 2.64 24.93 -21.61
N ASN A 101 1.46 24.79 -22.21
CA ASN A 101 0.87 25.77 -23.11
C ASN A 101 -0.11 26.72 -22.38
N GLY A 102 -0.26 26.58 -21.06
CA GLY A 102 -1.18 27.38 -20.24
C GLY A 102 -2.64 26.94 -20.30
N ASN A 103 -2.95 25.78 -20.89
CA ASN A 103 -4.31 25.22 -20.89
C ASN A 103 -4.53 24.36 -19.64
N PRO A 104 -5.75 24.32 -19.08
CA PRO A 104 -6.06 23.43 -17.96
C PRO A 104 -5.81 21.97 -18.36
N ARG A 105 -5.09 21.21 -17.53
CA ARG A 105 -4.86 19.78 -17.79
C ARG A 105 -6.19 19.03 -17.84
N ARG A 106 -6.29 18.03 -18.72
CA ARG A 106 -7.50 17.21 -18.87
C ARG A 106 -7.77 16.42 -17.61
N PHE A 107 -8.82 16.77 -16.88
CA PHE A 107 -9.24 16.04 -15.68
C PHE A 107 -10.08 14.83 -16.10
N GLN A 108 -9.70 13.62 -15.70
CA GLN A 108 -10.42 12.39 -16.04
C GLN A 108 -11.39 12.01 -14.92
N GLU A 109 -12.61 11.64 -15.28
CA GLU A 109 -13.63 11.17 -14.33
C GLU A 109 -13.15 9.94 -13.54
N ALA A 110 -12.40 9.05 -14.19
CA ALA A 110 -11.81 7.87 -13.56
C ALA A 110 -10.91 8.22 -12.37
N THR A 111 -10.21 9.35 -12.44
CA THR A 111 -9.36 9.84 -11.35
C THR A 111 -10.22 10.19 -10.14
N LEU A 112 -11.29 10.97 -10.32
CA LEU A 112 -12.27 11.33 -9.27
C LEU A 112 -12.90 10.11 -8.62
N ASN A 113 -13.34 9.13 -9.43
CA ASN A 113 -13.95 7.90 -8.95
C ASN A 113 -12.97 7.06 -8.11
N ASN A 114 -11.72 6.92 -8.57
CA ASN A 114 -10.69 6.19 -7.84
C ASN A 114 -10.41 6.80 -6.45
N LEU A 115 -10.43 8.13 -6.33
CA LEU A 115 -10.21 8.80 -5.04
C LEU A 115 -11.41 8.62 -4.10
N ASN A 116 -12.64 8.70 -4.61
CA ASN A 116 -13.83 8.40 -3.83
C ASN A 116 -13.86 6.94 -3.35
N GLU A 117 -13.47 6.00 -4.21
CA GLU A 117 -13.31 4.59 -3.84
C GLU A 117 -12.22 4.40 -2.78
N PHE A 118 -11.10 5.13 -2.88
CA PHE A 118 -10.05 5.14 -1.86
C PHE A 118 -10.61 5.57 -0.50
N PHE A 119 -11.36 6.68 -0.43
CA PHE A 119 -11.97 7.14 0.82
C PHE A 119 -12.97 6.13 1.40
N ALA A 120 -13.79 5.51 0.55
CA ALA A 120 -14.71 4.46 0.98
C ALA A 120 -13.97 3.25 1.54
N ARG A 121 -12.87 2.83 0.91
CA ARG A 121 -12.02 1.74 1.39
C ARG A 121 -11.32 2.09 2.71
N PHE A 122 -10.80 3.30 2.83
CA PHE A 122 -10.14 3.78 4.05
C PHE A 122 -11.10 3.72 5.25
N ARG A 123 -12.32 4.25 5.10
CA ARG A 123 -13.36 4.20 6.16
C ARG A 123 -13.74 2.78 6.57
N ARG A 124 -13.67 1.82 5.64
CA ARG A 124 -13.95 0.40 5.93
C ARG A 124 -12.81 -0.29 6.66
N PHE A 125 -11.58 0.21 6.56
CA PHE A 125 -10.40 -0.44 7.11
C PHE A 125 -10.10 -0.01 8.56
N ASP A 126 -10.97 0.80 9.18
CA ASP A 126 -10.89 1.34 10.55
C ASP A 126 -9.47 1.44 11.11
N ILE A 127 -8.67 2.28 10.43
CA ILE A 127 -7.29 2.57 10.81
C ILE A 127 -7.34 3.73 11.81
N GLY A 128 -8.00 3.49 12.94
CA GLY A 128 -8.29 4.50 13.97
C GLY A 128 -7.06 4.97 14.77
N SER A 129 -5.88 4.47 14.47
CA SER A 129 -4.66 4.65 15.27
C SER A 129 -3.87 5.93 14.93
N SER A 130 -4.14 6.59 13.79
CA SER A 130 -3.52 7.88 13.43
C SER A 130 -4.54 9.02 13.28
N PRO A 131 -4.70 9.88 14.31
CA PRO A 131 -5.57 11.05 14.23
C PRO A 131 -5.19 12.02 13.10
N ALA A 132 -3.90 12.13 12.79
CA ALA A 132 -3.41 13.00 11.74
C ALA A 132 -3.79 12.49 10.34
N LEU A 133 -3.66 11.18 10.09
CA LEU A 133 -4.08 10.57 8.83
C LEU A 133 -5.60 10.68 8.64
N ASN A 134 -6.37 10.43 9.70
CA ASN A 134 -7.83 10.58 9.67
C ASN A 134 -8.25 12.01 9.34
N ALA A 135 -7.64 13.02 9.98
CA ALA A 135 -7.92 14.43 9.68
C ALA A 135 -7.60 14.80 8.23
N ALA A 136 -6.49 14.29 7.67
CA ALA A 136 -6.11 14.54 6.28
C ALA A 136 -7.10 13.90 5.29
N VAL A 137 -7.60 12.70 5.59
CA VAL A 137 -8.61 12.02 4.77
C VAL A 137 -9.94 12.77 4.82
N ASP A 138 -10.39 13.18 6.00
CA ASP A 138 -11.64 13.92 6.17
C ASP A 138 -11.59 15.28 5.47
N GLU A 139 -10.45 15.97 5.53
CA GLU A 139 -10.23 17.22 4.82
C GLU A 139 -10.33 17.04 3.29
N ALA A 140 -9.66 16.02 2.75
CA ALA A 140 -9.73 15.74 1.31
C ALA A 140 -11.12 15.30 0.86
N ALA A 141 -11.80 14.47 1.65
CA ALA A 141 -13.16 14.03 1.37
C ALA A 141 -14.14 15.21 1.39
N ALA A 142 -14.00 16.12 2.34
CA ALA A 142 -14.82 17.34 2.41
C ALA A 142 -14.60 18.23 1.18
N ALA A 143 -13.35 18.42 0.74
CA ALA A 143 -13.02 19.21 -0.45
C ALA A 143 -13.65 18.66 -1.74
N LEU A 144 -14.00 17.38 -1.79
CA LEU A 144 -14.52 16.69 -2.97
C LEU A 144 -16.01 16.32 -2.88
N SER A 145 -16.59 16.35 -1.69
CA SER A 145 -17.95 15.83 -1.41
C SER A 145 -19.05 16.42 -2.28
N ASP A 146 -18.97 17.71 -2.61
CA ASP A 146 -19.97 18.44 -3.42
C ASP A 146 -19.48 18.71 -4.85
N THR A 147 -18.46 18.00 -5.32
CA THR A 147 -17.82 18.29 -6.61
C THR A 147 -18.00 17.14 -7.60
N THR A 148 -18.58 17.44 -8.77
CA THR A 148 -18.63 16.48 -9.89
C THR A 148 -17.50 16.72 -10.89
N HIS A 149 -17.25 15.72 -11.76
CA HIS A 149 -16.30 15.86 -12.87
C HIS A 149 -16.65 17.04 -13.79
N SER A 150 -17.94 17.20 -14.11
CA SER A 150 -18.45 18.31 -14.92
C SER A 150 -18.19 19.67 -14.26
N ASP A 151 -18.32 19.78 -12.94
CA ASP A 151 -18.06 21.03 -12.23
C ASP A 151 -16.57 21.43 -12.31
N LEU A 152 -15.68 20.45 -12.17
CA LEU A 152 -14.23 20.67 -12.32
C LEU A 152 -13.82 20.95 -13.76
N GLU A 153 -14.53 20.43 -14.76
CA GLU A 153 -14.24 20.74 -16.16
C GLU A 153 -14.69 22.15 -16.55
N ASN A 154 -15.86 22.57 -16.07
CA ASN A 154 -16.49 23.84 -16.49
C ASN A 154 -16.13 25.04 -15.61
N SER A 155 -15.50 24.84 -14.44
CA SER A 155 -15.19 25.91 -13.49
C SER A 155 -13.72 25.93 -13.08
N GLU A 156 -12.95 26.81 -13.72
CA GLU A 156 -11.55 27.08 -13.36
C GLU A 156 -11.41 27.59 -11.91
N ARG A 157 -12.39 28.38 -11.44
CA ARG A 157 -12.45 28.83 -10.05
C ARG A 157 -12.56 27.65 -9.08
N LEU A 158 -13.43 26.69 -9.37
CA LEU A 158 -13.61 25.51 -8.52
C LEU A 158 -12.36 24.65 -8.51
N ARG A 159 -11.76 24.39 -9.69
CA ARG A 159 -10.44 23.73 -9.80
C ARG A 159 -9.38 24.40 -8.93
N GLY A 160 -9.30 25.74 -8.99
CA GLY A 160 -8.33 26.48 -8.19
C GLY A 160 -8.57 26.35 -6.68
N VAL A 161 -9.83 26.31 -6.23
CA VAL A 161 -10.17 26.09 -4.82
C VAL A 161 -9.80 24.67 -4.39
N VAL A 162 -10.32 23.66 -5.10
CA VAL A 162 -10.10 22.24 -4.76
C VAL A 162 -8.61 21.89 -4.84
N GLY A 163 -7.88 22.43 -5.83
CA GLY A 163 -6.44 22.24 -5.98
C GLY A 163 -5.63 22.80 -4.82
N ARG A 164 -6.04 23.94 -4.24
CA ARG A 164 -5.38 24.50 -3.06
C ARG A 164 -5.66 23.68 -1.80
N GLU A 165 -6.91 23.26 -1.59
CA GLU A 165 -7.28 22.42 -0.44
C GLU A 165 -6.53 21.07 -0.50
N LEU A 166 -6.57 20.38 -1.63
CA LEU A 166 -5.83 19.12 -1.81
C LEU A 166 -4.31 19.32 -1.77
N GLY A 167 -3.80 20.48 -2.20
CA GLY A 167 -2.39 20.84 -2.05
C GLY A 167 -1.97 20.93 -0.58
N ARG A 168 -2.83 21.48 0.29
CA ARG A 168 -2.61 21.52 1.73
C ARG A 168 -2.58 20.12 2.34
N VAL A 169 -3.53 19.26 1.95
CA VAL A 169 -3.57 17.85 2.38
C VAL A 169 -2.30 17.10 1.94
N SER A 170 -1.88 17.24 0.68
CA SER A 170 -0.64 16.60 0.18
C SER A 170 0.59 17.00 1.00
N GLN A 171 0.71 18.28 1.39
CA GLN A 171 1.80 18.74 2.25
C GLN A 171 1.75 18.15 3.66
N GLN A 172 0.55 17.99 4.25
CA GLN A 172 0.38 17.33 5.54
C GLN A 172 0.80 15.86 5.46
N LEU A 173 0.34 15.14 4.44
CA LEU A 173 0.67 13.73 4.20
C LEU A 173 2.17 13.54 3.96
N SER A 174 2.80 14.44 3.20
CA SER A 174 4.24 14.37 2.93
C SER A 174 5.08 14.41 4.21
N ARG A 175 4.63 15.14 5.24
CA ARG A 175 5.32 15.16 6.55
C ARG A 175 5.16 13.83 7.29
N LEU A 176 3.95 13.26 7.27
CA LEU A 176 3.68 11.97 7.91
C LEU A 176 4.49 10.84 7.27
N VAL A 177 4.60 10.83 5.94
CA VAL A 177 5.39 9.82 5.22
C VAL A 177 6.89 9.94 5.57
N VAL A 178 7.44 11.16 5.58
CA VAL A 178 8.87 11.39 5.90
C VAL A 178 9.22 11.05 7.35
N GLU A 179 8.34 11.33 8.32
CA GLU A 179 8.57 10.99 9.74
C GLU A 179 8.52 9.47 10.00
N SER A 180 7.91 8.71 9.09
CA SER A 180 7.65 7.27 9.25
C SER A 180 8.68 6.35 8.59
N ASP A 181 9.70 6.88 7.91
CA ASP A 181 10.81 6.13 7.29
C ASP A 181 11.71 5.46 8.35
N VAL A 182 11.13 4.55 9.12
CA VAL A 182 11.82 3.61 9.99
C VAL A 182 12.31 2.50 9.09
N GLU A 183 13.63 2.30 9.09
CA GLU A 183 14.34 1.25 8.37
C GLU A 183 13.57 -0.08 8.46
N ARG A 184 13.05 -0.55 7.32
CA ARG A 184 12.27 -1.80 7.21
C ARG A 184 13.14 -2.98 7.63
N ALA A 185 13.16 -3.27 8.93
CA ALA A 185 13.81 -4.44 9.52
C ALA A 185 12.98 -5.70 9.22
N PHE A 186 12.92 -6.10 7.95
CA PHE A 186 12.54 -7.47 7.60
C PHE A 186 13.82 -8.32 7.64
N GLU A 187 14.13 -8.89 8.80
CA GLU A 187 15.06 -10.04 8.86
C GLU A 187 14.30 -11.28 8.38
N LEU A 188 14.79 -11.87 7.29
CA LEU A 188 14.39 -13.21 6.87
C LEU A 188 15.23 -14.20 7.69
N ASP A 189 14.56 -14.95 8.57
CA ASP A 189 15.12 -16.10 9.30
C ASP A 189 15.14 -17.35 8.41
#